data_AF-A0AAN7ZKZ3-F1
#
_entry.id   AF-A0AAN7ZKZ3-F1
#
_cell.length_a   1.000
_cell.length_b   1.000
_cell.length_c   1.000
_cell.angle_alpha   90.00
_cell.angle_beta   90.00
_cell.angle_gamma   90.00
#
_symmetry.space_group_name_H-M   'P 1'
#
loop_
_entity.id
_entity.type
_entity.pdbx_description
1 polymer ?
#
loop_
_entity_poly.entity_id
_entity_poly.type
_entity_poly.pdbx_seq_one_letter_code
_entity_poly.pdbx_strand_id
1 'polypeptide(L)'
;MALAAASKSLLLLGECVPCLKHNASKFKVRRFELDTNLLMYFRTWEFVYALDPEKKCKTGDVVLIEKCPEQLTRLITHKVKEIVYPHGDVIDPLTGKKVVGGKFRDHVEAVNRIYGKTATAFDYDSAPDRGWLEDIKDFSHVDTYVKYHENGEDQPYAV
;
A
#
# COMPACT_ATOMS: atom_id res chain seq x y z
N MET A 1 -8.63 25.35 -13.09
CA MET A 1 -7.15 25.25 -13.07
C MET A 1 -6.79 23.78 -12.97
N ALA A 2 -6.10 23.22 -13.96
CA ALA A 2 -5.66 21.82 -13.91
C ALA A 2 -4.51 21.69 -12.90
N LEU A 3 -4.57 20.70 -12.01
CA LEU A 3 -3.46 20.41 -11.09
C LEU A 3 -2.22 20.01 -11.89
N ALA A 4 -1.04 20.48 -11.48
CA ALA A 4 0.21 20.04 -12.08
C ALA A 4 0.38 18.51 -11.91
N ALA A 5 0.85 17.81 -12.94
CA ALA A 5 1.07 16.35 -12.94
C ALA A 5 1.83 15.88 -11.69
N ALA A 6 1.51 14.68 -11.17
CA ALA A 6 2.16 14.14 -9.97
C ALA A 6 3.68 14.09 -10.09
N SER A 7 4.21 13.84 -11.29
CA SER A 7 5.65 13.89 -11.57
C SER A 7 6.37 15.20 -11.18
N LYS A 8 5.64 16.31 -11.06
CA LYS A 8 6.21 17.63 -10.73
C LYS A 8 6.18 17.95 -9.24
N SER A 9 5.31 17.30 -8.47
CA SER A 9 5.14 17.52 -7.04
C SER A 9 6.37 17.09 -6.25
N LEU A 10 6.70 17.80 -5.17
CA LEU A 10 7.87 17.47 -4.32
C LEU A 10 7.60 16.27 -3.40
N LEU A 11 6.42 16.23 -2.80
CA LEU A 11 5.98 15.18 -1.88
C LEU A 11 4.62 14.67 -2.31
N LEU A 12 4.45 13.36 -2.29
CA LEU A 12 3.22 12.67 -2.63
C LEU A 12 2.98 11.55 -1.63
N LEU A 13 1.70 11.34 -1.30
CA LEU A 13 1.26 10.19 -0.53
C LEU A 13 0.52 9.25 -1.48
N GLY A 14 0.95 7.99 -1.52
CA GLY A 14 0.43 7.00 -2.44
C GLY A 14 0.31 5.63 -1.81
N GLU A 15 -0.56 4.81 -2.39
CA GLU A 15 -0.72 3.41 -2.03
C GLU A 15 0.15 2.56 -2.98
N CYS A 16 0.92 1.63 -2.43
CA CYS A 16 1.73 0.72 -3.23
C CYS A 16 0.84 -0.28 -3.99
N VAL A 17 1.11 -0.44 -5.28
CA VAL A 17 0.39 -1.32 -6.21
C VAL A 17 1.38 -2.34 -6.77
N PRO A 18 0.95 -3.58 -7.07
CA PRO A 18 1.83 -4.60 -7.64
C PRO A 18 2.58 -4.09 -8.86
N CYS A 19 3.88 -4.37 -8.91
CA CYS A 19 4.77 -3.95 -9.97
C CYS A 19 5.75 -5.07 -10.37
N LEU A 20 5.89 -5.26 -11.68
CA LEU A 20 6.82 -6.24 -12.26
C LEU A 20 8.28 -5.74 -12.30
N LYS A 21 8.51 -4.45 -12.06
CA LYS A 21 9.86 -3.86 -12.21
C LYS A 21 10.74 -4.19 -11.01
N HIS A 22 11.98 -4.58 -11.30
CA HIS A 22 13.04 -4.66 -10.30
C HIS A 22 13.50 -3.23 -9.92
N ASN A 23 13.81 -3.02 -8.64
CA ASN A 23 14.32 -1.76 -8.06
C ASN A 23 13.34 -0.56 -8.01
N ALA A 24 12.08 -0.74 -8.41
CA ALA A 24 11.09 0.33 -8.38
C ALA A 24 9.70 -0.19 -8.03
N SER A 25 9.04 0.53 -7.13
CA SER A 25 7.67 0.26 -6.71
C SER A 25 6.70 1.20 -7.41
N LYS A 26 5.52 0.70 -7.76
CA LYS A 26 4.46 1.49 -8.41
C LYS A 26 3.49 1.99 -7.35
N PHE A 27 3.18 3.28 -7.39
CA PHE A 27 2.29 3.92 -6.43
C PHE A 27 1.08 4.53 -7.12
N LYS A 28 -0.07 4.35 -6.51
CA LYS A 28 -1.33 4.96 -6.89
C LYS A 28 -1.59 6.16 -5.99
N VAL A 29 -1.52 7.34 -6.59
CA VAL A 29 -1.73 8.62 -5.91
C VAL A 29 -3.15 9.08 -6.16
N ARG A 30 -3.85 9.43 -5.08
CA ARG A 30 -5.21 9.94 -5.16
C ARG A 30 -5.20 11.45 -5.35
N ARG A 31 -5.90 11.92 -6.36
CA ARG A 31 -6.13 13.34 -6.63
C ARG A 31 -7.62 13.64 -6.67
N PHE A 32 -7.94 14.92 -6.48
CA PHE A 32 -9.29 15.41 -6.54
C PHE A 32 -9.37 16.49 -7.61
N GLU A 33 -10.09 16.20 -8.67
CA GLU A 33 -10.34 17.13 -9.77
C GLU A 33 -11.73 17.71 -9.62
N LEU A 34 -11.82 19.04 -9.75
CA LEU A 34 -13.09 19.75 -9.72
C LEU A 34 -13.76 19.64 -11.08
N ASP A 35 -14.96 19.07 -11.11
CA ASP A 35 -15.85 19.21 -12.25
C ASP A 35 -16.52 20.59 -12.19
N THR A 36 -16.27 21.43 -13.21
CA THR A 36 -16.81 22.79 -13.28
C THR A 36 -18.30 22.85 -13.54
N ASN A 37 -18.90 21.79 -14.12
CA ASN A 37 -20.33 21.77 -14.42
C ASN A 37 -21.15 21.41 -13.16
N LEU A 38 -20.65 20.46 -12.37
CA LEU A 38 -21.30 19.98 -11.16
C LEU A 38 -20.82 20.67 -9.88
N LEU A 39 -19.73 21.44 -9.96
CA LEU A 39 -19.04 22.06 -8.82
C LEU A 39 -18.71 21.04 -7.72
N MET A 40 -18.32 19.83 -8.12
CA MET A 40 -18.02 18.70 -7.22
C MET A 40 -16.65 18.11 -7.53
N TYR A 41 -15.94 17.68 -6.47
CA TYR A 41 -14.65 17.02 -6.61
C TYR A 41 -14.79 15.53 -6.84
N PHE A 42 -14.19 15.03 -7.90
CA PHE A 42 -14.11 13.61 -8.21
C PHE A 42 -12.72 13.06 -7.94
N ARG A 43 -12.67 11.81 -7.51
CA ARG A 43 -11.43 11.10 -7.22
C ARG A 43 -10.81 10.65 -8.54
N THR A 44 -9.64 11.16 -8.87
CA THR A 44 -8.81 10.69 -9.98
C THR A 44 -7.57 10.00 -9.44
N TRP A 45 -7.02 9.06 -10.22
CA TRP A 45 -5.89 8.24 -9.83
C TRP A 45 -4.74 8.47 -10.79
N GLU A 46 -3.59 8.86 -10.26
CA GLU A 46 -2.36 8.97 -11.03
C GLU A 46 -1.36 7.91 -10.56
N PHE A 47 -0.63 7.31 -11.50
CA PHE A 47 0.37 6.30 -11.19
C PHE A 47 1.78 6.88 -11.31
N VAL A 48 2.59 6.64 -10.29
CA VAL A 48 3.97 7.12 -10.20
C VAL A 48 4.89 5.96 -9.84
N TYR A 49 6.06 5.90 -10.47
CA TYR A 49 7.11 4.96 -10.07
C TYR A 49 8.10 5.65 -9.16
N ALA A 50 8.40 5.01 -8.03
CA ALA A 50 9.43 5.46 -7.12
C ALA A 50 10.54 4.43 -6.97
N LEU A 51 11.75 4.91 -6.72
CA LEU A 51 12.91 4.08 -6.44
C LEU A 51 12.73 3.37 -5.11
N ASP A 52 12.85 2.05 -5.15
CA ASP A 52 12.83 1.15 -4.00
C ASP A 52 13.78 -0.03 -4.27
N PRO A 53 15.10 0.14 -4.00
CA PRO A 53 16.10 -0.86 -4.36
C PRO A 53 15.95 -2.16 -3.57
N GLU A 54 15.48 -2.06 -2.32
CA GLU A 54 15.32 -3.19 -1.41
C GLU A 54 13.90 -3.79 -1.45
N LYS A 55 12.99 -3.24 -2.28
CA LYS A 55 11.55 -3.58 -2.31
C LYS A 55 10.96 -3.65 -0.89
N LYS A 56 11.24 -2.65 -0.07
CA LYS A 56 10.71 -2.56 1.30
C LYS A 56 9.19 -2.36 1.29
N CYS A 57 8.68 -1.67 0.27
CA CYS A 57 7.24 -1.42 0.16
C CYS A 57 6.54 -2.66 -0.38
N LYS A 58 5.52 -3.13 0.33
CA LYS A 58 4.65 -4.21 -0.14
C LYS A 58 3.33 -3.64 -0.66
N THR A 59 2.53 -4.44 -1.35
CA THR A 59 1.25 -4.00 -1.93
C THR A 59 0.28 -3.56 -0.81
N GLY A 60 -0.40 -2.44 -1.02
CA GLY A 60 -1.39 -1.91 -0.07
C GLY A 60 -0.82 -1.06 1.06
N ASP A 61 0.51 -0.90 1.13
CA ASP A 61 1.15 0.03 2.06
C ASP A 61 0.90 1.48 1.62
N VAL A 62 0.68 2.36 2.59
CA VAL A 62 0.60 3.81 2.36
C VAL A 62 1.96 4.42 2.61
N VAL A 63 2.54 5.00 1.56
CA VAL A 63 3.94 5.42 1.52
C VAL A 63 4.04 6.90 1.17
N LEU A 64 4.95 7.58 1.85
CA LEU A 64 5.37 8.93 1.51
C LEU A 64 6.53 8.88 0.52
N ILE A 65 6.34 9.57 -0.60
CA ILE A 65 7.24 9.53 -1.74
C ILE A 65 7.73 10.95 -2.01
N GLU A 66 9.04 11.10 -2.20
CA GLU A 66 9.70 12.38 -2.42
C GLU A 66 10.31 12.43 -3.82
N LYS A 67 10.21 13.58 -4.49
CA LYS A 67 10.78 13.77 -5.82
C LYS A 67 12.30 13.64 -5.78
N CYS A 68 12.87 12.91 -6.75
CA CYS A 68 14.32 12.86 -6.89
C CYS A 68 14.86 14.22 -7.40
N PRO A 69 16.03 14.67 -6.93
CA PRO A 69 16.66 15.89 -7.44
C PRO A 69 17.01 15.75 -8.93
N GLU A 70 17.43 14.54 -9.34
CA GLU A 70 17.68 14.17 -10.73
C GLU A 70 16.81 12.98 -11.11
N GLN A 71 16.21 13.02 -12.30
CA GLN A 71 15.42 11.89 -12.81
C GLN A 71 16.38 10.76 -13.23
N LEU A 72 16.47 9.72 -12.39
CA LEU A 72 17.34 8.57 -12.63
C LEU A 72 17.03 7.86 -13.95
N THR A 73 15.74 7.66 -14.24
CA THR A 73 15.27 7.11 -15.52
C THR A 73 14.00 7.82 -15.96
N ARG A 74 13.61 7.64 -17.23
CA ARG A 74 12.39 8.27 -17.81
C ARG A 74 11.12 7.98 -17.03
N LEU A 75 11.06 6.85 -16.33
CA LEU A 75 9.87 6.39 -15.62
C LEU A 75 9.94 6.60 -14.10
N ILE A 76 11.14 6.48 -13.51
CA ILE A 76 11.33 6.64 -12.06
C ILE A 76 11.57 8.12 -11.78
N THR A 77 10.58 8.75 -11.16
CA THR A 77 10.58 10.20 -10.90
C THR A 77 10.78 10.55 -9.44
N HIS A 78 10.45 9.61 -8.54
CA HIS A 78 10.48 9.82 -7.11
C HIS A 78 11.28 8.71 -6.40
N LYS A 79 11.55 8.90 -5.11
CA LYS A 79 12.16 7.93 -4.19
C LYS A 79 11.23 7.69 -3.00
N VAL A 80 11.23 6.48 -2.48
CA VAL A 80 10.52 6.18 -1.23
C VAL A 80 11.23 6.90 -0.09
N LYS A 81 10.47 7.66 0.70
CA LYS A 81 11.00 8.36 1.90
C LYS A 81 10.69 7.57 3.15
N GLU A 82 9.43 7.22 3.35
CA GLU A 82 8.95 6.55 4.57
C GLU A 82 7.65 5.78 4.29
N ILE A 83 7.50 4.62 4.93
CA ILE A 83 6.24 3.87 4.96
C ILE A 83 5.42 4.42 6.13
N VAL A 84 4.34 5.13 5.83
CA VAL A 84 3.50 5.81 6.83
C VAL A 84 2.56 4.82 7.50
N TYR A 85 1.88 4.00 6.70
CA TYR A 85 0.99 2.96 7.21
C TYR A 85 1.26 1.63 6.50
N PRO A 86 1.82 0.64 7.20
CA PRO A 86 1.92 -0.71 6.66
C PRO A 86 0.54 -1.35 6.58
N HIS A 87 0.33 -2.20 5.59
CA HIS A 87 -0.93 -2.89 5.39
C HIS A 87 -1.18 -3.92 6.51
N GLY A 88 -2.28 -3.76 7.26
CA GLY A 88 -2.70 -4.71 8.30
C GLY A 88 -2.20 -4.38 9.72
N ASP A 89 -1.11 -3.62 9.86
CA ASP A 89 -0.53 -3.27 11.16
C ASP A 89 -0.42 -1.75 11.38
N VAL A 90 -1.57 -1.09 11.28
CA VAL A 90 -1.67 0.36 11.42
C VAL A 90 -1.44 0.77 12.88
N ILE A 91 -0.48 1.67 13.06
CA ILE A 91 -0.21 2.35 14.33
C ILE A 91 -0.87 3.73 14.28
N ASP A 92 -1.64 4.06 15.31
CA ASP A 92 -2.21 5.40 15.45
C ASP A 92 -1.08 6.41 15.68
N PRO A 93 -0.93 7.44 14.83
CA PRO A 93 0.14 8.42 14.97
C PRO A 93 0.02 9.28 16.22
N LEU A 94 -1.17 9.38 16.84
CA LEU A 94 -1.37 10.20 18.04
C LEU A 94 -0.95 9.46 19.32
N THR A 95 -1.32 8.18 19.45
CA THR A 95 -1.08 7.40 20.67
C THR A 95 0.07 6.40 20.57
N GLY A 96 0.54 6.10 19.36
CA GLY A 96 1.54 5.05 19.12
C GLY A 96 1.02 3.63 19.32
N LYS A 97 -0.30 3.46 19.50
CA LYS A 97 -0.93 2.15 19.74
C LYS A 97 -1.40 1.53 18.44
N LYS A 98 -1.37 0.19 18.37
CA LYS A 98 -1.88 -0.56 17.23
C LYS A 98 -3.42 -0.50 17.20
N VAL A 99 -3.98 -0.25 16.02
CA VAL A 99 -5.41 -0.08 15.79
C VAL A 99 -5.91 -1.10 14.78
N VAL A 100 -7.16 -1.53 14.96
CA VAL A 100 -7.89 -2.34 13.99
C VAL A 100 -9.20 -1.62 13.67
N GLY A 101 -9.32 -1.17 12.42
CA GLY A 101 -10.43 -0.34 11.99
C GLY A 101 -10.46 0.98 12.76
N GLY A 102 -11.35 1.08 13.76
CA GLY A 102 -11.49 2.24 14.64
C GLY A 102 -11.33 1.95 16.13
N LYS A 103 -10.80 0.77 16.50
CA LYS A 103 -10.62 0.35 17.90
C LYS A 103 -9.17 0.03 18.19
N PHE A 104 -8.68 0.44 19.36
CA PHE A 104 -7.36 0.01 19.85
C PHE A 104 -7.34 -1.49 20.13
N ARG A 105 -6.24 -2.16 19.75
CA ARG A 105 -6.08 -3.61 20.00
C ARG A 105 -6.17 -3.94 21.48
N ASP A 106 -5.49 -3.17 22.34
CA ASP A 106 -5.50 -3.35 23.80
C ASP A 106 -6.93 -3.35 24.36
N HIS A 107 -7.78 -2.47 23.85
CA HIS A 107 -9.16 -2.35 24.32
C HIS A 107 -10.02 -3.54 23.88
N VAL A 108 -9.84 -4.01 22.64
CA VAL A 108 -10.51 -5.22 22.16
C VAL A 108 -10.09 -6.42 23.00
N GLU A 109 -8.81 -6.52 23.36
CA GLU A 109 -8.33 -7.61 24.20
C GLU A 109 -8.88 -7.53 25.63
N ALA A 110 -8.90 -6.34 26.24
CA ALA A 110 -9.46 -6.13 27.57
C ALA A 110 -10.94 -6.53 27.63
N VAL A 111 -11.72 -6.15 26.61
CA VAL A 111 -13.12 -6.56 26.45
C VAL A 111 -13.23 -8.08 26.31
N ASN A 112 -12.43 -8.70 25.43
CA ASN A 112 -12.43 -10.14 25.25
C ASN A 112 -12.05 -10.91 26.52
N ARG A 113 -11.20 -10.35 27.38
CA ARG A 113 -10.85 -10.95 28.67
C ARG A 113 -12.03 -10.96 29.65
N ILE A 114 -12.87 -9.92 29.62
CA ILE A 114 -14.05 -9.78 30.50
C ILE A 114 -15.20 -10.67 30.01
N TYR A 115 -15.50 -10.63 28.71
CA TYR A 115 -16.64 -11.35 28.13
C TYR A 115 -16.32 -12.79 27.71
N GLY A 116 -15.05 -13.18 27.73
CA GLY A 116 -14.54 -14.47 27.28
C GLY A 116 -14.07 -14.43 25.82
N LYS A 117 -12.91 -15.05 25.55
CA LYS A 117 -12.38 -15.21 24.18
C LYS A 117 -13.15 -16.34 23.48
N THR A 118 -13.73 -16.04 22.32
CA THR A 118 -14.28 -17.08 21.42
C THR A 118 -13.14 -17.91 20.83
N ALA A 119 -13.35 -19.22 20.61
CA ALA A 119 -12.35 -20.08 19.99
C ALA A 119 -11.92 -19.64 18.56
N THR A 120 -12.75 -18.85 17.89
CA THR A 120 -12.49 -18.28 16.56
C THR A 120 -11.96 -16.85 16.60
N ALA A 121 -11.70 -16.30 17.78
CA ALA A 121 -11.19 -14.93 17.90
C ALA A 121 -9.76 -14.86 17.35
N PHE A 122 -9.49 -13.83 16.55
CA PHE A 122 -8.17 -13.59 16.01
C PHE A 122 -7.20 -13.17 17.12
N ASP A 123 -6.06 -13.84 17.19
CA ASP A 123 -5.01 -13.54 18.16
C ASP A 123 -3.93 -12.68 17.49
N TYR A 124 -3.76 -11.46 18.00
CA TYR A 124 -2.85 -10.47 17.40
C TYR A 124 -1.40 -10.69 17.80
N ASP A 125 -1.13 -11.38 18.91
CA ASP A 125 0.24 -11.61 19.40
C ASP A 125 0.94 -12.75 18.65
N SER A 126 0.15 -13.75 18.23
CA SER A 126 0.64 -14.86 17.40
C SER A 126 0.59 -14.57 15.90
N ALA A 127 -0.10 -13.51 15.49
CA ALA A 127 -0.17 -13.10 14.09
C ALA A 127 1.16 -12.49 13.63
N PRO A 128 1.62 -12.80 12.40
CA PRO A 128 2.76 -12.08 11.83
C PRO A 128 2.44 -10.60 11.65
N ASP A 129 3.46 -9.75 11.53
CA ASP A 129 3.34 -8.28 11.44
C ASP A 129 2.48 -7.77 10.25
N ARG A 130 2.10 -8.66 9.32
CA ARG A 130 1.21 -8.36 8.19
C ARG A 130 -0.12 -9.11 8.22
N GLY A 131 -0.31 -9.90 9.26
CA GLY A 131 -1.42 -10.82 9.44
C GLY A 131 -1.52 -11.86 8.33
N TRP A 132 -2.74 -12.29 8.07
CA TRP A 132 -3.08 -13.35 7.11
C TRP A 132 -3.14 -12.88 5.63
N LEU A 133 -2.76 -11.62 5.34
CA LEU A 133 -2.98 -11.02 4.02
C LEU A 133 -1.84 -11.27 3.02
N GLU A 134 -0.67 -11.65 3.53
CA GLU A 134 0.42 -12.22 2.74
C GLU A 134 -0.09 -13.53 2.09
N ASP A 135 0.16 -13.73 0.80
CA ASP A 135 -0.35 -14.85 -0.05
C ASP A 135 -1.83 -14.80 -0.48
N ILE A 136 -2.65 -13.87 0.03
CA ILE A 136 -4.07 -13.75 -0.39
C ILE A 136 -4.30 -12.52 -1.25
N LYS A 137 -3.94 -11.35 -0.72
CA LYS A 137 -4.09 -10.06 -1.42
C LYS A 137 -2.75 -9.43 -1.76
N ASP A 138 -1.68 -9.96 -1.18
CA ASP A 138 -0.33 -9.55 -1.49
C ASP A 138 0.52 -10.72 -1.99
N PHE A 139 0.98 -10.58 -3.21
CA PHE A 139 1.94 -11.46 -3.87
C PHE A 139 3.28 -10.74 -4.11
N SER A 140 3.57 -9.68 -3.35
CA SER A 140 4.75 -8.83 -3.57
C SER A 140 6.06 -9.55 -3.31
N HIS A 141 6.00 -10.63 -2.52
CA HIS A 141 7.14 -11.49 -2.20
C HIS A 141 7.35 -12.63 -3.22
N VAL A 142 6.39 -12.87 -4.12
CA VAL A 142 6.49 -13.89 -5.17
C VAL A 142 6.90 -13.23 -6.49
N ASP A 143 7.82 -13.85 -7.22
CA ASP A 143 8.18 -13.42 -8.56
C ASP A 143 7.06 -13.76 -9.55
N THR A 144 6.20 -12.78 -9.82
CA THR A 144 5.16 -12.88 -10.84
C THR A 144 5.76 -12.87 -12.24
N TYR A 145 5.29 -13.74 -13.14
CA TYR A 145 5.77 -13.85 -14.52
C TYR A 145 4.62 -13.76 -15.53
N VAL A 146 4.91 -13.33 -16.76
CA VAL A 146 3.89 -13.26 -17.81
C VAL A 146 3.64 -14.63 -18.41
N LYS A 147 2.38 -15.07 -18.47
CA LYS A 147 2.02 -16.34 -19.12
C LYS A 147 1.98 -16.17 -20.63
N TYR A 148 2.87 -16.86 -21.34
CA TYR A 148 2.89 -16.84 -22.81
C TYR A 148 2.08 -18.00 -23.44
N HIS A 149 1.87 -19.10 -22.71
CA HIS A 149 1.21 -20.31 -23.22
C HIS A 149 0.23 -20.91 -22.20
N GLU A 150 -0.95 -21.33 -22.67
CA GLU A 150 -1.96 -22.02 -21.87
C GLU A 150 -1.73 -23.53 -21.88
N ASN A 151 -0.85 -24.01 -21.00
CA ASN A 151 -0.52 -25.45 -20.91
C ASN A 151 -1.54 -26.28 -20.10
N GLY A 152 -2.70 -25.72 -19.75
CA GLY A 152 -3.72 -26.40 -18.94
C GLY A 152 -3.37 -26.61 -17.45
N GLU A 153 -2.14 -26.30 -17.04
CA GLU A 153 -1.70 -26.32 -15.64
C GLU A 153 -2.08 -25.01 -14.92
N ASP A 154 -2.47 -25.14 -13.65
CA ASP A 154 -2.78 -23.99 -12.78
C ASP A 154 -1.48 -23.27 -12.42
N GLN A 155 -1.41 -22.00 -12.80
CA GLN A 155 -0.22 -21.14 -12.64
C GLN A 155 -0.62 -19.94 -11.78
N PRO A 156 -0.66 -20.10 -10.44
CA PRO A 156 -1.28 -19.11 -9.53
C PRO A 156 -0.54 -17.76 -9.48
N TYR A 157 0.71 -17.71 -9.95
CA TYR A 157 1.56 -16.50 -9.91
C TYR A 157 1.80 -15.88 -11.28
N ALA A 158 1.11 -16.36 -12.32
CA ALA A 158 1.24 -15.83 -13.65
C ALA A 158 0.30 -14.63 -13.88
N VAL A 159 0.80 -13.58 -14.52
CA VAL A 159 0.07 -12.35 -14.90
C VAL A 159 -0.26 -12.38 -16.39
#